data_AF-A0A533V5K6-F1
#
_entry.id   AF-A0A533V5K6-F1
#
_cell.length_a   1.000
_cell.length_b   1.000
_cell.length_c   1.000
_cell.angle_alpha   90.00
_cell.angle_beta   90.00
_cell.angle_gamma   90.00
#
_symmetry.space_group_name_H-M   'P 1'
#
loop_
_entity.id
_entity.type
_entity.pdbx_description
1 polymer ?
#
loop_
_entity_poly.entity_id
_entity_poly.type
_entity_poly.pdbx_seq_one_letter_code
_entity_poly.pdbx_strand_id
1 'polypeptide(L)'
;MARIHAHTHGKSHSTRPISYAAPSWINQKSELSTIIVQLSNDGLSPSEIGVRMRDEYGVPLIKPILGKRISQLLEENNSTPEMPEDLNQLVQKALALQKHLKVHNTDKRNIRSLELIEAKIHRLSKYYKRKGKILQNWKYAAVIARLE
;
A
#
# COMPACT_ATOMS: atom_id res chain seq x y z
N MET A 1 1.42 -19.97 9.29
CA MET A 1 2.30 -18.86 9.72
C MET A 1 1.48 -17.94 10.60
N ALA A 2 2.04 -17.53 11.73
CA ALA A 2 1.43 -16.53 12.60
C ALA A 2 1.39 -15.15 11.91
N ARG A 3 0.39 -14.33 12.23
CA ARG A 3 0.30 -12.95 11.76
C ARG A 3 1.36 -12.08 12.46
N ILE A 4 1.90 -11.10 11.76
CA ILE A 4 2.89 -10.18 12.33
C ILE A 4 2.23 -9.38 13.48
N HIS A 5 2.82 -9.45 14.67
CA HIS A 5 2.34 -8.80 15.91
C HIS A 5 0.96 -9.29 16.40
N ALA A 6 0.53 -10.51 16.00
CA ALA A 6 -0.68 -11.15 16.52
C ALA A 6 -0.49 -12.66 16.67
N HIS A 7 -1.14 -13.27 17.67
CA HIS A 7 -1.04 -14.71 17.95
C HIS A 7 -1.97 -15.58 17.07
N THR A 8 -2.55 -15.00 16.01
CA THR A 8 -3.53 -15.67 15.15
C THR A 8 -2.88 -16.25 13.88
N HIS A 9 -3.51 -17.30 13.33
CA HIS A 9 -2.98 -18.11 12.22
C HIS A 9 -3.90 -18.15 10.99
N GLY A 10 -4.80 -17.17 10.83
CA GLY A 10 -5.78 -17.16 9.75
C GLY A 10 -5.15 -17.09 8.35
N LYS A 11 -5.64 -17.91 7.42
CA LYS A 11 -5.20 -17.98 6.01
C LYS A 11 -6.35 -17.55 5.09
N SER A 12 -6.29 -16.32 4.60
CA SER A 12 -7.18 -15.79 3.56
C SER A 12 -6.36 -14.88 2.67
N HIS A 13 -6.33 -15.19 1.38
CA HIS A 13 -5.62 -14.45 0.34
C HIS A 13 -6.18 -14.86 -1.03
N SER A 14 -6.01 -14.00 -2.04
CA SER A 14 -6.44 -14.28 -3.41
C SER A 14 -5.54 -15.33 -4.05
N THR A 15 -6.15 -16.34 -4.69
CA THR A 15 -5.48 -17.32 -5.54
C THR A 15 -5.56 -16.86 -6.99
N ARG A 16 -4.40 -16.71 -7.64
CA ARG A 16 -4.37 -16.32 -9.06
C ARG A 16 -4.77 -17.49 -9.96
N PRO A 17 -5.32 -17.22 -11.16
CA PRO A 17 -5.52 -18.25 -12.19
C PRO A 17 -4.20 -18.94 -12.55
N ILE A 18 -4.29 -20.20 -12.97
CA ILE A 18 -3.14 -20.99 -13.39
C ILE A 18 -2.51 -20.46 -14.69
N SER A 19 -3.34 -19.92 -15.58
CA SER A 19 -2.90 -19.40 -16.88
C SER A 19 -2.35 -17.98 -16.73
N TYR A 20 -1.19 -17.76 -17.33
CA TYR A 20 -0.56 -16.44 -17.45
C TYR A 20 -0.92 -15.72 -18.75
N ALA A 21 -1.77 -16.32 -19.60
CA ALA A 21 -2.19 -15.71 -20.85
C ALA A 21 -3.17 -14.56 -20.59
N ALA A 22 -3.12 -13.53 -21.43
CA ALA A 22 -4.13 -12.50 -21.45
C ALA A 22 -5.49 -13.10 -21.86
N PRO A 23 -6.60 -12.73 -21.19
CA PRO A 23 -7.92 -13.16 -21.62
C PRO A 23 -8.24 -12.71 -23.05
N SER A 24 -8.91 -13.56 -23.83
CA SER A 24 -9.20 -13.32 -25.25
C SER A 24 -10.17 -12.16 -25.50
N TRP A 25 -10.99 -11.81 -24.51
CA TRP A 25 -11.95 -10.71 -24.61
C TRP A 25 -11.35 -9.32 -24.37
N ILE A 26 -10.07 -9.23 -23.98
CA ILE A 26 -9.40 -7.94 -23.73
C ILE A 26 -8.52 -7.60 -24.92
N ASN A 27 -9.06 -6.79 -25.84
CA ASN A 27 -8.37 -6.40 -27.08
C ASN A 27 -7.65 -5.04 -26.97
N GLN A 28 -8.02 -4.20 -26.02
CA GLN A 28 -7.58 -2.80 -25.93
C GLN A 28 -6.39 -2.62 -24.98
N LYS A 29 -5.18 -3.03 -25.41
CA LYS A 29 -3.97 -2.90 -24.55
C LYS A 29 -3.52 -1.45 -24.36
N SER A 30 -3.58 -0.64 -25.41
CA SER A 30 -3.14 0.76 -25.37
C SER A 30 -4.01 1.60 -24.43
N GLU A 31 -5.33 1.44 -24.53
CA GLU A 31 -6.31 2.22 -23.74
C GLU A 31 -6.16 1.99 -22.24
N LEU A 32 -5.85 0.77 -21.81
CA LEU A 32 -5.66 0.44 -20.39
C LEU A 32 -4.53 1.24 -19.74
N SER A 33 -3.45 1.51 -20.48
CA SER A 33 -2.35 2.31 -19.93
C SER A 33 -2.79 3.75 -19.65
N THR A 34 -3.54 4.35 -20.57
CA THR A 34 -4.10 5.70 -20.44
C THR A 34 -5.07 5.79 -19.27
N ILE A 35 -5.97 4.81 -19.14
CA ILE A 35 -6.96 4.77 -18.04
C ILE A 35 -6.24 4.65 -16.68
N ILE A 36 -5.21 3.81 -16.57
CA ILE A 36 -4.43 3.70 -15.32
C ILE A 36 -3.78 5.04 -14.93
N VAL A 37 -3.22 5.77 -15.90
CA VAL A 37 -2.60 7.07 -15.66
C VAL A 37 -3.66 8.11 -15.25
N GLN A 38 -4.84 8.10 -15.89
CA GLN A 38 -5.96 8.97 -15.50
C GLN A 38 -6.39 8.71 -14.05
N LEU A 39 -6.62 7.44 -13.69
CA LEU A 39 -7.00 7.07 -12.32
C LEU A 39 -5.92 7.44 -11.28
N SER A 40 -4.64 7.40 -11.67
CA SER A 40 -3.54 7.88 -10.82
C SER A 40 -3.58 9.39 -10.62
N ASN A 41 -3.88 10.15 -11.69
CA ASN A 41 -4.04 11.60 -11.61
C ASN A 41 -5.27 12.02 -10.78
N ASP A 42 -6.31 11.19 -10.75
CA ASP A 42 -7.45 11.35 -9.84
C ASP A 42 -7.08 11.10 -8.36
N GLY A 43 -5.83 10.69 -8.08
CA GLY A 43 -5.29 10.50 -6.74
C GLY A 43 -5.52 9.10 -6.16
N LEU A 44 -5.97 8.14 -6.97
CA LEU A 44 -6.19 6.76 -6.50
C LEU A 44 -4.86 6.03 -6.27
N SER A 45 -4.83 5.21 -5.22
CA SER A 45 -3.66 4.37 -4.96
C SER A 45 -3.55 3.21 -5.96
N PRO A 46 -2.34 2.67 -6.19
CA PRO A 46 -2.14 1.50 -7.05
C PRO A 46 -3.02 0.30 -6.68
N SER A 47 -3.28 0.09 -5.38
CA SER A 47 -4.19 -0.95 -4.91
C SER A 47 -5.64 -0.69 -5.33
N GLU A 48 -6.13 0.54 -5.18
CA GLU A 48 -7.49 0.93 -5.57
C GLU A 48 -7.67 0.88 -7.08
N ILE A 49 -6.68 1.34 -7.85
CA ILE A 49 -6.67 1.23 -9.31
C ILE A 49 -6.84 -0.24 -9.73
N GLY A 50 -6.13 -1.17 -9.08
CA GLY A 50 -6.27 -2.59 -9.36
C GLY A 50 -7.67 -3.14 -9.08
N VAL A 51 -8.33 -2.67 -8.01
CA VAL A 51 -9.71 -3.06 -7.67
C VAL A 51 -10.67 -2.51 -8.73
N ARG A 52 -10.53 -1.23 -9.08
CA ARG A 52 -11.39 -0.56 -10.06
C ARG A 52 -11.27 -1.18 -11.46
N MET A 53 -10.05 -1.51 -11.86
CA MET A 53 -9.77 -2.24 -13.11
C MET A 53 -10.47 -3.61 -13.15
N ARG A 54 -10.51 -4.32 -12.01
CA ARG A 54 -11.17 -5.61 -11.91
C ARG A 54 -12.69 -5.47 -11.95
N ASP A 55 -13.25 -4.53 -11.18
CA ASP A 55 -14.68 -4.47 -10.89
C ASP A 55 -15.45 -3.66 -11.96
N GLU A 56 -14.89 -2.57 -12.47
CA GLU A 56 -15.54 -1.71 -13.48
C GLU A 56 -15.17 -2.09 -14.91
N TYR A 57 -13.88 -2.32 -15.17
CA TYR A 57 -13.36 -2.56 -16.52
C TYR A 57 -13.25 -4.05 -16.89
N GLY A 58 -13.55 -4.95 -15.95
CA GLY A 58 -13.49 -6.40 -16.20
C GLY A 58 -12.08 -6.95 -16.43
N VAL A 59 -11.04 -6.23 -15.97
CA VAL A 59 -9.63 -6.61 -16.14
C VAL A 59 -9.11 -7.26 -14.85
N PRO A 60 -9.04 -8.60 -14.76
CA PRO A 60 -8.68 -9.27 -13.51
C PRO A 60 -7.20 -9.13 -13.14
N LEU A 61 -6.31 -9.16 -14.13
CA LEU A 61 -4.86 -9.07 -13.94
C LEU A 61 -4.24 -8.21 -15.05
N ILE A 62 -3.56 -7.13 -14.66
CA ILE A 62 -2.93 -6.20 -15.60
C ILE A 62 -1.59 -6.75 -16.13
N LYS A 63 -0.86 -7.51 -15.31
CA LYS A 63 0.49 -8.01 -15.66
C LYS A 63 0.51 -8.89 -16.92
N PRO A 64 -0.40 -9.88 -17.12
CA PRO A 64 -0.48 -10.65 -18.36
C PRO A 64 -0.73 -9.82 -19.62
N ILE A 65 -1.42 -8.69 -19.49
CA ILE A 65 -1.90 -7.90 -20.62
C ILE A 65 -0.84 -6.90 -21.07
N LEU A 66 -0.31 -6.12 -20.12
CA LEU A 66 0.66 -5.04 -20.37
C LEU A 66 2.12 -5.49 -20.17
N GLY A 67 2.37 -6.69 -19.62
CA GLY A 67 3.71 -7.17 -19.27
C GLY A 67 4.32 -6.51 -18.02
N LYS A 68 3.74 -5.40 -17.54
CA LYS A 68 4.23 -4.59 -16.42
C LYS A 68 3.24 -4.60 -15.25
N ARG A 69 3.74 -4.32 -14.04
CA ARG A 69 2.87 -4.08 -12.86
C ARG A 69 2.39 -2.63 -12.86
N ILE A 70 1.26 -2.35 -12.20
CA ILE A 70 0.74 -0.98 -12.01
C ILE A 70 1.83 -0.05 -11.47
N SER A 71 2.56 -0.48 -10.43
CA SER A 71 3.63 0.33 -9.86
C SER A 71 4.73 0.70 -10.86
N GLN A 72 5.09 -0.23 -11.76
CA GLN A 72 6.12 0.01 -12.78
C GLN A 72 5.59 0.94 -13.87
N LEU A 73 4.32 0.76 -14.25
CA LEU A 73 3.67 1.63 -15.22
C LEU A 73 3.58 3.08 -14.71
N LEU A 74 3.30 3.27 -13.41
CA LEU A 74 3.28 4.60 -12.81
C LEU A 74 4.69 5.21 -12.69
N GLU A 75 5.71 4.40 -12.38
CA GLU A 75 7.13 4.79 -12.39
C GLU A 75 7.56 5.31 -13.77
N GLU A 76 7.15 4.66 -14.85
CA GLU A 76 7.49 5.08 -16.22
C GLU A 76 6.79 6.37 -16.65
N ASN A 77 5.59 6.64 -16.12
CA ASN A 77 4.79 7.82 -16.46
C ASN A 77 5.03 9.02 -15.50
N ASN A 78 6.02 8.93 -14.60
CA ASN A 78 6.34 9.95 -13.58
C ASN A 78 5.16 10.33 -12.66
N SER A 79 4.11 9.51 -12.59
CA SER A 79 2.94 9.72 -11.70
C SER A 79 3.11 8.91 -10.41
N THR A 80 4.33 8.84 -9.89
CA THR A 80 4.61 8.09 -8.67
C THR A 80 4.42 8.94 -7.42
N PRO A 81 3.71 8.43 -6.41
CA PRO A 81 3.68 9.09 -5.11
C PRO A 81 5.08 9.12 -4.49
N GLU A 82 5.42 10.21 -3.82
CA GLU A 82 6.71 10.43 -3.16
C GLU A 82 7.05 9.36 -2.11
N MET A 83 6.01 8.75 -1.51
CA MET A 83 6.13 7.72 -0.50
C MET A 83 5.36 6.46 -0.92
N PRO A 84 5.91 5.25 -0.65
CA PRO A 84 5.18 4.01 -0.86
C PRO A 84 3.82 3.99 -0.13
N GLU A 85 2.81 3.45 -0.82
CA GLU A 85 1.41 3.39 -0.35
C GLU A 85 1.29 2.72 1.02
N ASP A 86 1.95 1.57 1.20
CA ASP A 86 1.93 0.78 2.43
C ASP A 86 2.49 1.55 3.64
N LEU A 87 3.58 2.27 3.45
CA LEU A 87 4.17 3.12 4.48
C LEU A 87 3.26 4.31 4.80
N ASN A 88 2.70 4.96 3.78
CA ASN A 88 1.78 6.08 3.96
C ASN A 88 0.55 5.66 4.76
N GLN A 89 -0.07 4.52 4.43
CA GLN A 89 -1.25 4.03 5.15
C GLN A 89 -0.97 3.71 6.62
N LEU A 90 0.21 3.18 6.95
CA LEU A 90 0.59 2.97 8.35
C LEU A 90 0.82 4.29 9.09
N VAL A 91 1.44 5.28 8.43
CA VAL A 91 1.63 6.62 9.00
C VAL A 91 0.28 7.29 9.26
N GLN A 92 -0.65 7.26 8.29
CA GLN A 92 -2.00 7.81 8.49
C GLN A 92 -2.74 7.12 9.64
N LYS A 93 -2.63 5.79 9.74
CA LYS A 93 -3.21 5.04 10.86
C LYS A 93 -2.60 5.43 12.22
N ALA A 94 -1.29 5.63 12.27
CA ALA A 94 -0.61 6.08 13.48
C ALA A 94 -1.06 7.50 13.87
N LEU A 95 -1.19 8.42 12.90
CA LEU A 95 -1.70 9.78 13.14
C LEU A 95 -3.15 9.78 13.65
N ALA A 96 -4.01 8.91 13.10
CA ALA A 96 -5.38 8.77 13.57
C ALA A 96 -5.45 8.26 15.03
N LEU A 97 -4.65 7.24 15.37
CA LEU A 97 -4.56 6.75 16.75
C LEU A 97 -3.96 7.78 17.70
N GLN A 98 -2.96 8.53 17.25
CA GLN A 98 -2.40 9.63 18.03
C GLN A 98 -3.47 10.68 18.37
N LYS A 99 -4.27 11.10 17.39
CA LYS A 99 -5.37 12.06 17.62
C LYS A 99 -6.36 11.54 18.67
N HIS A 100 -6.67 10.24 18.62
CA HIS A 100 -7.54 9.60 19.61
C HIS A 100 -6.90 9.57 21.02
N LEU A 101 -5.64 9.15 21.13
CA LEU A 101 -4.93 9.03 22.40
C LEU A 101 -4.63 10.39 23.06
N LYS A 102 -4.56 11.48 22.28
CA LYS A 102 -4.49 12.84 22.83
C LYS A 102 -5.72 13.21 23.67
N VAL A 103 -6.90 12.68 23.31
CA VAL A 103 -8.15 12.91 24.05
C VAL A 103 -8.31 11.84 25.15
N HIS A 104 -7.93 10.60 24.86
CA HIS A 104 -8.07 9.45 25.75
C HIS A 104 -6.71 8.82 26.08
N ASN A 105 -5.94 9.50 26.93
CA ASN A 105 -4.59 9.08 27.32
C ASN A 105 -4.55 7.84 28.24
N THR A 106 -5.68 7.42 28.80
CA THR A 106 -5.77 6.24 29.68
C THR A 106 -5.98 4.93 28.92
N ASP A 107 -6.19 4.97 27.59
CA ASP A 107 -6.42 3.77 26.78
C ASP A 107 -5.12 3.00 26.49
N LYS A 108 -4.75 2.15 27.44
CA LYS A 108 -3.56 1.27 27.37
C LYS A 108 -3.58 0.31 26.17
N ARG A 109 -4.76 -0.11 25.69
CA ARG A 109 -4.86 -1.03 24.54
C ARG A 109 -4.47 -0.32 23.25
N ASN A 110 -4.93 0.92 23.09
CA ASN A 110 -4.59 1.72 21.92
C ASN A 110 -3.15 2.25 21.97
N ILE A 111 -2.60 2.52 23.16
CA ILE A 111 -1.15 2.80 23.34
C ILE A 111 -0.32 1.62 22.81
N ARG A 112 -0.59 0.40 23.29
CA ARG A 112 0.08 -0.80 22.76
C ARG A 112 -0.12 -0.98 21.26
N SER A 113 -1.29 -0.64 20.74
CA SER A 113 -1.57 -0.76 19.30
C SER A 113 -0.75 0.26 18.48
N LEU A 114 -0.53 1.46 19.02
CA LEU A 114 0.34 2.48 18.43
C LEU A 114 1.80 1.99 18.39
N GLU A 115 2.32 1.44 19.48
CA GLU A 115 3.67 0.83 19.53
C GLU A 115 3.88 -0.21 18.42
N LEU A 116 2.90 -1.10 18.23
CA LEU A 116 2.96 -2.13 17.19
C LEU A 116 2.92 -1.56 15.77
N ILE A 117 2.22 -0.44 15.56
CA ILE A 117 2.18 0.25 14.26
C ILE A 117 3.51 0.97 14.02
N GLU A 118 4.06 1.66 15.01
CA GLU A 118 5.38 2.30 14.91
C GLU A 118 6.47 1.27 14.61
N ALA A 119 6.45 0.11 15.27
CA ALA A 119 7.36 -0.99 14.98
C ALA A 119 7.25 -1.46 13.51
N LYS A 120 6.06 -1.50 12.92
CA LYS A 120 5.87 -1.81 11.49
C LYS A 120 6.43 -0.69 10.60
N ILE A 121 6.19 0.57 10.93
CA ILE A 121 6.72 1.73 10.20
C ILE A 121 8.24 1.69 10.17
N HIS A 122 8.90 1.44 11.31
CA HIS A 122 10.35 1.33 11.38
C HIS A 122 10.90 0.17 10.52
N ARG A 123 10.23 -0.99 10.55
CA ARG A 123 10.61 -2.15 9.72
C ARG A 123 10.49 -1.86 8.23
N LEU A 124 9.39 -1.25 7.79
CA LEU A 124 9.19 -0.89 6.38
C LEU A 124 10.12 0.23 5.94
N SER A 125 10.31 1.25 6.76
CA SER A 125 11.27 2.33 6.49
C SER A 125 12.67 1.78 6.25
N LYS A 126 13.16 0.88 7.11
CA LYS A 126 14.46 0.21 6.93
C LYS A 126 14.53 -0.55 5.60
N TYR A 127 13.45 -1.24 5.23
CA TYR A 127 13.36 -1.97 3.96
C TYR A 127 13.44 -1.02 2.75
N TYR A 128 12.65 0.05 2.74
CA TYR A 128 12.58 0.98 1.61
C TYR A 128 13.82 1.85 1.48
N LYS A 129 14.46 2.23 2.59
CA LYS A 129 15.79 2.84 2.61
C LYS A 129 16.82 1.96 1.91
N ARG A 130 16.89 0.67 2.27
CA ARG A 130 17.80 -0.29 1.63
C ARG A 130 17.52 -0.46 0.13
N LYS A 131 16.26 -0.30 -0.29
CA LYS A 131 15.84 -0.38 -1.71
C LYS A 131 15.99 0.94 -2.46
N GLY A 132 16.33 2.05 -1.80
CA GLY A 132 16.48 3.36 -2.43
C GLY A 132 15.15 4.01 -2.85
N LYS A 133 14.00 3.51 -2.37
CA LYS A 133 12.68 4.11 -2.67
C LYS A 133 12.33 5.32 -1.81
N ILE A 134 13.06 5.52 -0.72
CA ILE A 134 12.90 6.64 0.21
C ILE A 134 14.28 7.17 0.53
N LEU A 135 14.39 8.47 0.79
CA LEU A 135 15.62 9.12 1.22
C LEU A 135 16.21 8.46 2.49
N GLN A 136 17.53 8.31 2.55
CA GLN A 136 18.21 7.67 3.70
C GLN A 136 18.02 8.45 5.01
N ASN A 137 17.94 9.77 4.90
CA ASN A 137 17.72 10.70 6.01
C ASN A 137 16.29 10.68 6.54
N TRP A 138 15.33 10.05 5.83
CA TRP A 138 13.94 10.01 6.27
C TRP A 138 13.83 9.36 7.65
N LYS A 139 13.25 10.04 8.62
CA LYS A 139 13.03 9.49 9.96
C LYS A 139 11.58 9.71 10.34
N TYR A 140 10.95 8.65 10.81
CA TYR A 140 9.68 8.75 11.50
C TYR A 140 9.93 9.39 12.87
N ALA A 141 9.34 10.57 13.11
CA ALA A 141 9.36 11.17 14.44
C ALA A 141 8.46 10.33 15.34
N ALA A 142 9.07 9.57 16.26
CA ALA A 142 8.34 8.74 17.21
C ALA A 142 7.33 9.60 17.97
N VAL A 143 6.07 9.22 17.87
CA VAL A 143 4.96 9.98 18.43
C VAL A 143 4.80 9.68 19.92
N ILE A 144 5.18 8.47 20.33
CA ILE A 144 5.12 8.02 21.73
C ILE A 144 5.94 8.92 22.65
N ALA A 145 7.15 9.33 22.22
CA ALA A 145 8.02 10.24 22.97
C ALA A 145 7.45 11.66 23.15
N ARG A 146 6.31 11.99 22.52
CA ARG A 146 5.59 13.27 22.68
C ARG A 146 4.31 13.14 23.52
N LEU A 147 3.92 11.92 23.90
CA LEU A 147 2.73 11.67 24.74
C LEU A 147 3.09 11.55 26.22
N GLU A 148 4.35 11.23 26.54
CA GLU A 148 4.98 11.49 27.85
C GLU A 148 5.26 12.99 28.03
#